data_AF-A0A163YRW6-F1
#
_entry.id   AF-A0A163YRW6-F1
#
_cell.length_a   1.000
_cell.length_b   1.000
_cell.length_c   1.000
_cell.angle_alpha   90.00
_cell.angle_beta   90.00
_cell.angle_gamma   90.00
#
_symmetry.space_group_name_H-M   'P 1'
#
loop_
_entity.id
_entity.type
_entity.pdbx_description
1 polymer ?
#
loop_
_entity_poly.entity_id
_entity_poly.type
_entity_poly.pdbx_seq_one_letter_code
_entity_poly.pdbx_strand_id
1 'polypeptide(L)'
;MAVGAADLHAAIMAQHAAGHDVVVLGFSQSASVATAEMRYLASLPADLRPGPDQLSFVLLGDPNNPNGGLLARFPGLFVQPMGLTFSGATPSNLYPTTVYTRQYDGFADFPQYPLNIPADLNALLGIYDAHGTYQELTPAQVAAGVVQPVSPADVYTTYILHPSEQLPLLEPLRGIVARAAAGSRRAGLAGDHRIGLRPNRIRRRAHPRRAVPDPYRRAHPRR
;
A
#
# COMPACT_ATOMS: atom_id res chain seq x y z
N MET A 1 9.53 -9.95 17.87
CA MET A 1 8.25 -10.69 17.69
C MET A 1 7.64 -11.13 19.01
N ALA A 2 8.27 -12.01 19.80
CA ALA A 2 7.63 -12.60 20.99
C ALA A 2 7.16 -11.58 22.05
N VAL A 3 7.99 -10.59 22.39
CA VAL A 3 7.61 -9.53 23.36
C VAL A 3 6.42 -8.74 22.84
N GLY A 4 6.48 -8.24 21.60
CA GLY A 4 5.37 -7.48 21.01
C GLY A 4 4.06 -8.26 20.90
N ALA A 5 4.12 -9.58 20.67
CA ALA A 5 2.92 -10.43 20.64
C ALA A 5 2.32 -10.58 22.05
N ALA A 6 3.15 -10.77 23.07
CA ALA A 6 2.69 -10.83 24.46
C ALA A 6 2.07 -9.50 24.93
N ASP A 7 2.68 -8.37 24.56
CA ASP A 7 2.15 -7.04 24.88
C ASP A 7 0.81 -6.78 24.17
N LEU A 8 0.73 -7.16 22.88
CA LEU A 8 -0.51 -7.08 22.11
C LEU A 8 -1.61 -7.95 22.72
N HIS A 9 -1.28 -9.19 23.10
CA HIS A 9 -2.21 -10.10 23.77
C HIS A 9 -2.77 -9.48 25.05
N ALA A 10 -1.89 -8.98 25.92
CA ALA A 10 -2.29 -8.35 27.17
C ALA A 10 -3.22 -7.15 26.93
N ALA A 11 -2.93 -6.32 25.92
CA ALA A 11 -3.78 -5.20 25.56
C ALA A 11 -5.16 -5.63 25.05
N ILE A 12 -5.23 -6.63 24.16
CA ILE A 12 -6.48 -7.19 23.64
C ILE A 12 -7.33 -7.73 24.80
N MET A 13 -6.74 -8.57 25.66
CA MET A 13 -7.47 -9.18 26.77
C MET A 13 -7.93 -8.16 27.81
N ALA A 14 -7.15 -7.11 28.06
CA ALA A 14 -7.56 -6.03 28.96
C ALA A 14 -8.79 -5.27 28.43
N GLN A 15 -8.84 -4.95 27.13
CA GLN A 15 -10.00 -4.30 26.53
C GLN A 15 -11.22 -5.23 26.46
N HIS A 16 -11.00 -6.50 26.13
CA HIS A 16 -12.05 -7.51 26.11
C HIS A 16 -12.67 -7.71 27.50
N ALA A 17 -11.86 -7.77 28.56
CA ALA A 17 -12.34 -7.86 29.93
C ALA A 17 -13.10 -6.61 30.39
N ALA A 18 -12.83 -5.45 29.78
CA ALA A 18 -13.59 -4.22 29.99
C ALA A 18 -14.91 -4.19 29.19
N GLY A 19 -15.20 -5.21 28.37
CA GLY A 19 -16.39 -5.30 27.54
C GLY A 19 -16.34 -4.44 26.28
N HIS A 20 -15.15 -4.08 25.80
CA HIS A 20 -14.96 -3.31 24.58
C HIS A 20 -14.72 -4.21 23.37
N ASP A 21 -15.23 -3.76 22.22
CA ASP A 21 -14.82 -4.29 20.92
C ASP A 21 -13.47 -3.68 20.51
N VAL A 22 -12.59 -4.49 19.93
CA VAL A 22 -11.20 -4.14 19.64
C VAL A 22 -10.92 -4.23 18.14
N VAL A 23 -10.26 -3.19 17.61
CA VAL A 23 -9.66 -3.20 16.27
C VAL A 23 -8.15 -3.07 16.42
N VAL A 24 -7.41 -4.08 15.95
CA VAL A 24 -5.94 -4.08 15.97
C VAL A 24 -5.40 -3.57 14.65
N LEU A 25 -4.61 -2.49 14.68
CA LEU A 25 -3.87 -1.99 13.52
C LEU A 25 -2.42 -2.48 13.57
N GLY A 26 -1.98 -3.20 12.54
CA GLY A 26 -0.59 -3.61 12.34
C GLY A 26 -0.01 -2.99 11.07
N PHE A 27 1.24 -2.53 11.11
CA PHE A 27 2.00 -2.06 9.95
C PHE A 27 3.38 -2.71 9.91
N SER A 28 3.75 -3.28 8.76
CA SER A 28 5.06 -3.91 8.57
C SER A 28 5.33 -4.97 9.66
N GLN A 29 6.41 -4.83 10.45
CA GLN A 29 6.73 -5.76 11.53
C GLN A 29 5.58 -5.93 12.55
N SER A 30 4.78 -4.91 12.85
CA SER A 30 3.66 -5.07 13.79
C SER A 30 2.47 -5.82 13.17
N ALA A 31 2.35 -5.90 11.85
CA ALA A 31 1.43 -6.83 11.19
C ALA A 31 1.88 -8.29 11.37
N SER A 32 3.19 -8.55 11.34
CA SER A 32 3.74 -9.86 11.70
C SER A 32 3.57 -10.19 13.19
N VAL A 33 3.59 -9.18 14.08
CA VAL A 33 3.23 -9.36 15.50
C VAL A 33 1.76 -9.75 15.62
N ALA A 34 0.85 -9.07 14.92
CA ALA A 34 -0.56 -9.43 14.87
C ALA A 34 -0.76 -10.85 14.32
N THR A 35 0.01 -11.27 13.31
CA THR A 35 0.03 -12.65 12.81
C THR A 35 0.36 -13.67 13.91
N ALA A 36 1.38 -13.40 14.70
CA ALA A 36 1.75 -14.28 15.81
C ALA A 36 0.64 -14.34 16.87
N GLU A 37 0.01 -13.21 17.17
CA GLU A 37 -1.09 -13.14 18.12
C GLU A 37 -2.35 -13.87 17.62
N MET A 38 -2.74 -13.69 16.36
CA MET A 38 -3.87 -14.41 15.76
C MET A 38 -3.68 -15.92 15.86
N ARG A 39 -2.45 -16.42 15.71
CA ARG A 39 -2.14 -17.85 15.90
C ARG A 39 -2.22 -18.27 17.36
N TYR A 40 -1.74 -17.43 18.27
CA TYR A 40 -1.85 -17.71 19.70
C TYR A 40 -3.32 -17.78 20.11
N LEU A 41 -4.13 -16.77 19.77
CA LEU A 41 -5.57 -16.78 19.98
C LEU A 41 -6.24 -18.00 19.32
N ALA A 42 -5.83 -18.37 18.11
CA ALA A 42 -6.33 -19.57 17.42
C ALA A 42 -6.11 -20.87 18.23
N SER A 43 -5.02 -20.92 19.00
CA SER A 43 -4.65 -22.08 19.83
C SER A 43 -5.40 -22.16 21.16
N LEU A 44 -6.03 -21.07 21.61
CA LEU A 44 -6.79 -21.03 22.86
C LEU A 44 -8.20 -21.64 22.70
N PRO A 45 -8.76 -22.23 23.78
CA PRO A 45 -10.20 -22.51 23.88
C PRO A 45 -11.05 -21.28 23.56
N ALA A 46 -12.22 -21.50 22.95
CA ALA A 46 -13.07 -20.41 22.46
C ALA A 46 -13.58 -19.47 23.57
N ASP A 47 -13.73 -19.98 24.80
CA ASP A 47 -14.15 -19.25 25.99
C ASP A 47 -13.03 -18.42 26.64
N LEU A 48 -11.77 -18.58 26.20
CA LEU A 48 -10.60 -17.87 26.72
C LEU A 48 -10.08 -16.77 25.78
N ARG A 49 -10.84 -16.43 24.74
CA ARG A 49 -10.45 -15.44 23.73
C ARG A 49 -11.66 -14.63 23.25
N PRO A 50 -11.45 -13.41 22.73
CA PRO A 50 -12.54 -12.64 22.12
C PRO A 50 -13.17 -13.38 20.95
N GLY A 51 -14.48 -13.21 20.78
CA GLY A 51 -15.22 -13.68 19.62
C GLY A 51 -14.91 -12.87 18.35
N PRO A 52 -15.26 -13.38 17.15
CA PRO A 52 -15.05 -12.67 15.88
C PRO A 52 -15.91 -11.40 15.73
N ASP A 53 -16.93 -11.22 16.56
CA ASP A 53 -17.74 -10.01 16.69
C ASP A 53 -17.11 -8.95 17.60
N GLN A 54 -16.11 -9.32 18.41
CA GLN A 54 -15.48 -8.46 19.42
C GLN A 54 -14.05 -8.07 19.07
N LEU A 55 -13.42 -8.74 18.10
CA LEU A 55 -12.03 -8.50 17.70
C LEU A 55 -11.88 -8.55 16.18
N SER A 56 -11.24 -7.53 15.63
CA SER A 56 -10.89 -7.46 14.20
C SER A 56 -9.50 -6.88 13.97
N PHE A 57 -8.96 -7.09 12.77
CA PHE A 57 -7.60 -6.68 12.40
C PHE A 57 -7.59 -5.84 11.12
N VAL A 58 -6.72 -4.84 11.09
CA VAL A 58 -6.35 -4.07 9.90
C VAL A 58 -4.84 -4.13 9.77
N LEU A 59 -4.35 -4.72 8.68
CA LEU A 59 -2.93 -4.96 8.47
C LEU A 59 -2.45 -4.20 7.24
N LEU A 60 -1.41 -3.38 7.40
CA LEU A 60 -0.79 -2.59 6.35
C LEU A 60 0.58 -3.18 6.04
N GLY A 61 0.88 -3.43 4.76
CA GLY A 61 2.19 -3.94 4.35
C GLY A 61 2.57 -5.21 5.09
N ASP A 62 1.63 -6.14 5.23
CA ASP A 62 1.81 -7.38 5.99
C ASP A 62 2.88 -8.28 5.34
N PRO A 63 4.05 -8.47 5.97
CA PRO A 63 5.08 -9.35 5.45
C PRO A 63 4.66 -10.83 5.42
N ASN A 64 3.60 -11.17 6.18
CA ASN A 64 3.01 -12.50 6.26
C ASN A 64 1.77 -12.65 5.36
N ASN A 65 1.46 -11.68 4.50
CA ASN A 65 0.35 -11.77 3.54
C ASN A 65 0.43 -13.10 2.74
N PRO A 66 -0.60 -13.97 2.77
CA PRO A 66 -0.51 -15.32 2.17
C PRO A 66 -0.14 -15.30 0.68
N ASN A 67 -0.60 -14.27 -0.04
CA ASN A 67 -0.22 -14.05 -1.42
C ASN A 67 0.54 -12.73 -1.58
N GLY A 68 1.88 -12.82 -1.53
CA GLY A 68 2.77 -11.66 -1.73
C GLY A 68 3.71 -11.44 -0.56
N GLY A 69 3.34 -11.84 0.65
CA GLY A 69 4.16 -11.68 1.84
C GLY A 69 5.48 -12.45 1.73
N LEU A 70 6.60 -11.75 1.86
CA LEU A 70 7.94 -12.34 1.82
C LEU A 70 8.09 -13.41 2.92
N LEU A 71 7.63 -13.12 4.15
CA LEU A 71 7.74 -14.05 5.28
C LEU A 71 6.74 -15.20 5.21
N ALA A 72 5.74 -15.14 4.33
CA ALA A 72 4.83 -16.25 4.05
C ALA A 72 5.47 -17.31 3.12
N ARG A 73 6.52 -16.95 2.37
CA ARG A 73 7.24 -17.89 1.50
C ARG A 73 8.14 -18.82 2.33
N PHE A 74 8.50 -19.98 1.79
CA PHE A 74 9.44 -20.94 2.40
C PHE A 74 9.41 -21.03 3.95
N PRO A 75 8.27 -21.38 4.58
CA PRO A 75 8.14 -21.36 6.04
C PRO A 75 9.23 -22.16 6.74
N GLY A 76 9.86 -21.57 7.76
CA GLY A 76 10.97 -22.17 8.51
C GLY A 76 12.38 -21.74 8.06
N LEU A 77 12.51 -21.03 6.93
CA LEU A 77 13.78 -20.40 6.56
C LEU A 77 14.12 -19.27 7.54
N PHE A 78 15.39 -19.20 7.94
CA PHE A 78 15.93 -18.11 8.75
C PHE A 78 17.11 -17.45 8.06
N VAL A 79 17.04 -16.13 7.88
CA VAL A 79 18.09 -15.35 7.22
C VAL A 79 18.86 -14.57 8.28
N GLN A 80 19.97 -15.18 8.74
CA GLN A 80 20.80 -14.72 9.86
C GLN A 80 21.25 -13.25 9.77
N PRO A 81 21.74 -12.71 8.63
CA PRO A 81 22.22 -11.33 8.59
C PRO A 81 21.11 -10.28 8.76
N MET A 82 19.86 -10.66 8.52
CA MET A 82 18.70 -9.76 8.61
C MET A 82 17.81 -10.07 9.82
N GLY A 83 18.08 -11.14 10.58
CA GLY A 83 17.23 -11.60 11.70
C GLY A 83 15.81 -11.96 11.28
N LEU A 84 15.60 -12.32 10.01
CA LEU A 84 14.26 -12.58 9.45
C LEU A 84 13.93 -14.06 9.52
N THR A 85 12.83 -14.37 10.20
CA THR A 85 12.21 -15.71 10.17
C THR A 85 11.04 -15.70 9.21
N PHE A 86 11.07 -16.59 8.23
CA PHE A 86 9.95 -16.86 7.34
C PHE A 86 8.89 -17.62 8.14
N SER A 87 8.02 -16.84 8.76
CA SER A 87 7.11 -17.27 9.82
C SER A 87 5.78 -17.78 9.28
N GLY A 88 5.60 -17.89 7.96
CA GLY A 88 4.41 -18.44 7.32
C GLY A 88 3.25 -17.45 7.23
N ALA A 89 2.19 -17.83 6.54
CA ALA A 89 1.06 -16.97 6.21
C ALA A 89 0.21 -16.51 7.41
N THR A 90 -0.27 -15.27 7.39
CA THR A 90 -1.26 -14.73 8.34
C THR A 90 -2.52 -15.60 8.32
N PRO A 91 -3.02 -16.08 9.48
CA PRO A 91 -4.28 -16.82 9.53
C PRO A 91 -5.43 -15.96 8.99
N SER A 92 -6.29 -16.56 8.18
CA SER A 92 -7.35 -15.81 7.49
C SER A 92 -8.76 -16.24 7.88
N ASN A 93 -8.91 -17.14 8.84
CA ASN A 93 -10.16 -17.88 9.09
C ASN A 93 -10.75 -17.72 10.50
N LEU A 94 -10.22 -16.80 11.32
CA LEU A 94 -10.62 -16.66 12.73
C LEU A 94 -11.26 -15.31 13.07
N TYR A 95 -10.67 -14.21 12.61
CA TYR A 95 -11.12 -12.85 12.94
C TYR A 95 -11.32 -12.05 11.66
N PRO A 96 -12.34 -11.19 11.58
CA PRO A 96 -12.48 -10.22 10.50
C PRO A 96 -11.18 -9.43 10.32
N THR A 97 -10.59 -9.52 9.13
CA THR A 97 -9.28 -8.94 8.83
C THR A 97 -9.32 -8.21 7.50
N THR A 98 -8.81 -6.98 7.46
CA THR A 98 -8.56 -6.27 6.20
C THR A 98 -7.06 -6.10 6.01
N VAL A 99 -6.52 -6.64 4.92
CA VAL A 99 -5.11 -6.51 4.57
C VAL A 99 -4.96 -5.52 3.42
N TYR A 100 -4.23 -4.45 3.66
CA TYR A 100 -3.88 -3.43 2.68
C TYR A 100 -2.43 -3.62 2.22
N THR A 101 -2.24 -3.72 0.92
CA THR A 101 -0.93 -3.95 0.31
C THR A 101 -0.71 -2.93 -0.81
N ARG A 102 0.42 -2.23 -0.81
CA ARG A 102 0.83 -1.43 -1.97
C ARG A 102 1.48 -2.32 -3.01
N GLN A 103 1.13 -2.12 -4.28
CA GLN A 103 1.79 -2.79 -5.39
C GLN A 103 3.29 -2.50 -5.37
N TYR A 104 4.09 -3.54 -5.59
CA TYR A 104 5.56 -3.52 -5.52
C TYR A 104 6.15 -3.36 -4.12
N ASP A 105 5.36 -3.38 -3.06
CA ASP A 105 5.89 -3.51 -1.70
C ASP A 105 6.69 -4.81 -1.57
N GLY A 106 8.01 -4.72 -1.47
CA GLY A 106 8.87 -5.90 -1.47
C GLY A 106 8.74 -6.81 -0.26
N PHE A 107 8.09 -6.37 0.83
CA PHE A 107 7.78 -7.26 1.95
C PHE A 107 6.39 -7.87 1.84
N ALA A 108 5.41 -7.16 1.28
CA ALA A 108 4.00 -7.56 1.30
C ALA A 108 3.42 -7.99 -0.06
N ASP A 109 4.12 -7.71 -1.16
CA ASP A 109 3.79 -7.99 -2.58
C ASP A 109 5.02 -8.52 -3.35
N PHE A 110 5.77 -9.44 -2.73
CA PHE A 110 6.93 -10.09 -3.31
C PHE A 110 6.53 -11.09 -4.43
N PRO A 111 7.24 -11.09 -5.59
CA PRO A 111 6.90 -11.91 -6.75
C PRO A 111 6.72 -13.39 -6.42
N GLN A 112 5.71 -14.02 -7.02
CA GLN A 112 5.46 -15.46 -6.86
C GLN A 112 6.55 -16.31 -7.53
N TYR A 113 7.13 -15.82 -8.63
CA TYR A 113 8.08 -16.55 -9.45
C TYR A 113 9.49 -15.93 -9.36
N PRO A 114 10.36 -16.42 -8.46
CA PRO A 114 11.67 -15.82 -8.16
C PRO A 114 12.73 -16.00 -9.26
N LEU A 115 12.35 -16.53 -10.42
CA LEU A 115 13.19 -16.54 -11.63
C LEU A 115 12.89 -15.33 -12.53
N ASN A 116 11.88 -14.52 -12.18
CA ASN A 116 11.58 -13.27 -12.87
C ASN A 116 12.44 -12.14 -12.31
N ILE A 117 13.72 -12.15 -12.69
CA ILE A 117 14.74 -11.21 -12.19
C ILE A 117 14.28 -9.74 -12.25
N PRO A 118 13.65 -9.24 -13.34
CA PRO A 118 13.11 -7.88 -13.35
C PRO A 118 12.06 -7.61 -12.26
N ALA A 119 11.15 -8.56 -12.01
CA ALA A 119 10.15 -8.43 -10.95
C ALA A 119 10.79 -8.49 -9.56
N ASP A 120 11.78 -9.36 -9.36
CA ASP A 120 12.50 -9.49 -8.09
C ASP A 120 13.28 -8.21 -7.76
N LEU A 121 13.98 -7.62 -8.74
CA LEU A 121 14.67 -6.34 -8.59
C LEU A 121 13.68 -5.20 -8.29
N ASN A 122 12.53 -5.19 -8.97
CA ASN A 122 11.50 -4.17 -8.74
C ASN A 122 10.91 -4.27 -7.32
N ALA A 123 10.70 -5.49 -6.81
CA ALA A 123 10.24 -5.71 -5.44
C ALA A 123 11.31 -5.32 -4.40
N LEU A 124 12.59 -5.66 -4.62
CA LEU A 124 13.68 -5.26 -3.74
C LEU A 124 13.81 -3.73 -3.62
N LEU A 125 13.70 -3.00 -4.73
CA LEU A 125 13.66 -1.54 -4.70
C LEU A 125 12.38 -1.01 -4.02
N GLY A 126 11.26 -1.69 -4.21
CA GLY A 126 10.01 -1.38 -3.54
C GLY A 126 10.01 -1.55 -2.02
N ILE A 127 10.97 -2.29 -1.44
CA ILE A 127 11.23 -2.25 0.01
C ILE A 127 11.54 -0.82 0.47
N TYR A 128 12.31 -0.08 -0.33
CA TYR A 128 12.69 1.29 -0.01
C TYR A 128 11.62 2.29 -0.47
N ASP A 129 11.11 2.14 -1.70
CA ASP A 129 10.26 3.14 -2.33
C ASP A 129 8.76 3.00 -2.00
N ALA A 130 8.27 1.79 -1.71
CA ALA A 130 6.84 1.50 -1.56
C ALA A 130 6.42 1.05 -0.15
N HIS A 131 7.25 0.27 0.56
CA HIS A 131 6.85 -0.32 1.84
C HIS A 131 6.60 0.72 2.95
N GLY A 132 7.37 1.80 2.95
CA GLY A 132 7.31 2.82 3.99
C GLY A 132 6.22 3.87 3.83
N THR A 133 5.39 3.82 2.78
CA THR A 133 4.64 4.99 2.28
C THR A 133 3.11 4.84 2.36
N TYR A 134 2.61 3.93 3.21
CA TYR A 134 1.16 3.71 3.39
C TYR A 134 0.43 4.95 3.91
N GLN A 135 1.03 5.68 4.85
CA GLN A 135 0.46 6.93 5.39
C GLN A 135 0.42 8.08 4.39
N GLU A 136 1.07 7.94 3.23
CA GLU A 136 1.12 8.97 2.18
C GLU A 136 -0.03 8.83 1.18
N LEU A 137 -0.79 7.74 1.25
CA LEU A 137 -1.94 7.53 0.38
C LEU A 137 -3.02 8.58 0.67
N THR A 138 -3.42 9.30 -0.38
CA THR A 138 -4.58 10.19 -0.32
C THR A 138 -5.87 9.37 -0.14
N PRO A 139 -6.96 9.96 0.38
CA PRO A 139 -8.24 9.27 0.49
C PRO A 139 -8.74 8.70 -0.84
N ALA A 140 -8.49 9.40 -1.95
CA ALA A 140 -8.83 8.92 -3.29
C ALA A 140 -8.02 7.68 -3.68
N GLN A 141 -6.72 7.65 -3.38
CA GLN A 141 -5.89 6.47 -3.62
C GLN A 141 -6.31 5.31 -2.72
N VAL A 142 -6.63 5.56 -1.45
CA VAL A 142 -7.17 4.54 -0.55
C VAL A 142 -8.45 3.93 -1.14
N ALA A 143 -9.37 4.78 -1.61
CA ALA A 143 -10.63 4.36 -2.23
C ALA A 143 -10.46 3.65 -3.58
N ALA A 144 -9.35 3.89 -4.28
CA ALA A 144 -9.00 3.22 -5.53
C ALA A 144 -8.39 1.82 -5.34
N GLY A 145 -8.27 1.35 -4.10
CA GLY A 145 -7.81 -0.01 -3.78
C GLY A 145 -8.67 -1.08 -4.47
N VAL A 146 -8.01 -2.10 -5.01
CA VAL A 146 -8.63 -3.20 -5.73
C VAL A 146 -8.75 -4.40 -4.79
N VAL A 147 -9.98 -4.82 -4.51
CA VAL A 147 -10.24 -6.05 -3.75
C VAL A 147 -9.73 -7.25 -4.57
N GLN A 148 -8.85 -8.04 -3.97
CA GLN A 148 -8.26 -9.20 -4.63
C GLN A 148 -9.20 -10.42 -4.54
N PRO A 149 -9.29 -11.22 -5.61
CA PRO A 149 -10.06 -12.46 -5.57
C PRO A 149 -9.38 -13.48 -4.66
N VAL A 150 -10.20 -14.25 -3.93
CA VAL A 150 -9.77 -15.33 -3.02
C VAL A 150 -10.42 -16.65 -3.41
N SER A 151 -9.69 -17.76 -3.30
CA SER A 151 -10.20 -19.10 -3.59
C SER A 151 -9.66 -20.13 -2.57
N PRO A 152 -10.53 -20.88 -1.86
CA PRO A 152 -11.99 -20.68 -1.79
C PRO A 152 -12.34 -19.28 -1.28
N ALA A 153 -13.60 -18.87 -1.41
CA ALA A 153 -14.03 -17.58 -0.88
C ALA A 153 -13.70 -17.51 0.62
N ASP A 154 -12.80 -16.60 1.00
CA ASP A 154 -12.50 -16.31 2.40
C ASP A 154 -13.60 -15.40 2.94
N VAL A 155 -14.24 -15.81 4.04
CA VAL A 155 -15.34 -15.07 4.65
C VAL A 155 -14.88 -14.12 5.76
N TYR A 156 -13.65 -14.23 6.24
CA TYR A 156 -13.12 -13.42 7.33
C TYR A 156 -12.07 -12.42 6.85
N THR A 157 -11.40 -12.64 5.72
CA THR A 157 -10.31 -11.75 5.28
C THR A 157 -10.60 -11.07 3.94
N THR A 158 -10.48 -9.74 3.93
CA THR A 158 -10.51 -8.92 2.70
C THR A 158 -9.10 -8.44 2.36
N TYR A 159 -8.62 -8.76 1.15
CA TYR A 159 -7.33 -8.30 0.65
C TYR A 159 -7.53 -7.15 -0.34
N ILE A 160 -6.85 -6.02 -0.11
CA ILE A 160 -6.94 -4.81 -0.93
C ILE A 160 -5.54 -4.47 -1.42
N LEU A 161 -5.37 -4.50 -2.74
CA LEU A 161 -4.14 -4.06 -3.40
C LEU A 161 -4.30 -2.61 -3.88
N HIS A 162 -3.36 -1.75 -3.52
CA HIS A 162 -3.27 -0.37 -3.98
C HIS A 162 -2.32 -0.30 -5.18
N PRO A 163 -2.82 -0.08 -6.41
CA PRO A 163 -1.97 0.01 -7.60
C PRO A 163 -0.98 1.17 -7.50
N SER A 164 0.18 1.02 -8.14
CA SER A 164 1.20 2.05 -8.23
C SER A 164 1.51 2.38 -9.69
N GLU A 165 1.49 3.67 -10.02
CA GLU A 165 2.03 4.17 -11.30
C GLU A 165 3.57 4.29 -11.29
N GLN A 166 4.16 4.17 -10.10
CA GLN A 166 5.61 4.22 -9.90
C GLN A 166 6.14 2.79 -9.93
N LEU A 167 6.97 2.51 -10.94
CA LEU A 167 7.79 1.30 -11.02
C LEU A 167 9.10 1.58 -10.27
N PRO A 168 9.34 0.99 -9.08
CA PRO A 168 10.58 1.21 -8.31
C PRO A 168 11.85 1.05 -9.15
N LEU A 169 11.87 0.10 -10.10
CA LEU A 169 13.00 -0.11 -11.01
C LEU A 169 13.38 1.12 -11.85
N LEU A 170 12.43 2.04 -12.08
CA LEU A 170 12.67 3.27 -12.84
C LEU A 170 13.03 4.47 -11.95
N GLU A 171 12.86 4.38 -10.63
CA GLU A 171 13.13 5.51 -9.73
C GLU A 171 14.59 6.00 -9.78
N PRO A 172 15.62 5.13 -9.76
CA PRO A 172 17.00 5.57 -9.93
C PRO A 172 17.25 6.30 -11.26
N LEU A 173 16.55 5.91 -12.33
CA LEU A 173 16.67 6.52 -13.66
C LEU A 173 15.94 7.86 -13.75
N ARG A 174 14.86 8.08 -13.00
CA ARG A 174 14.14 9.37 -12.97
C ARG A 174 15.04 10.51 -12.50
N GLY A 175 15.89 10.27 -11.51
CA GLY A 175 16.91 11.24 -11.06
C GLY A 175 17.96 11.56 -12.14
N ILE A 176 18.36 10.57 -12.94
CA ILE A 176 19.32 10.73 -14.05
C ILE A 176 18.70 11.48 -15.21
N VAL A 177 17.48 11.12 -15.64
CA VAL A 177 16.76 11.79 -16.73
C VAL A 177 16.44 13.23 -16.35
N ALA A 178 16.03 13.51 -15.11
CA ALA A 178 15.80 14.88 -14.64
C ALA A 178 17.09 15.72 -14.68
N ARG A 179 18.24 15.15 -14.30
CA ARG A 179 19.55 15.80 -14.40
C ARG A 179 20.01 16.01 -15.85
N ALA A 180 19.78 15.03 -16.74
CA ALA A 180 20.08 15.15 -18.15
C ALA A 180 19.18 16.19 -18.85
N ALA A 181 17.90 16.26 -18.49
CA ALA A 181 16.95 17.28 -18.94
C ALA A 181 17.33 18.67 -18.42
N ALA A 182 17.79 18.78 -17.16
CA ALA A 182 18.29 20.04 -16.61
C ALA A 182 19.61 20.47 -17.28
N GLY A 183 20.51 19.53 -17.59
CA GLY A 183 21.76 19.78 -18.31
C GLY A 183 21.54 20.23 -19.75
N SER A 184 20.61 19.61 -20.47
CA SER A 184 20.24 20.00 -21.84
C SER A 184 19.54 21.36 -21.91
N ARG A 185 18.70 21.71 -20.92
CA ARG A 185 18.13 23.08 -20.81
C ARG A 185 19.21 24.13 -20.52
N ARG A 186 20.23 23.81 -19.70
CA ARG A 186 21.38 24.70 -19.46
C ARG A 186 22.26 24.86 -20.70
N ALA A 187 22.47 23.79 -21.48
CA ALA A 187 23.21 23.84 -22.73
C ALA A 187 22.47 24.64 -23.83
N GLY A 188 21.14 24.54 -23.89
CA GLY A 188 20.31 25.31 -24.83
C GLY A 188 20.27 26.82 -24.55
N LEU A 189 20.50 27.24 -23.31
CA LEU A 189 20.56 28.67 -22.93
C LEU A 189 21.94 29.30 -23.16
N ALA A 190 22.98 28.51 -23.43
CA ALA A 190 24.34 29.00 -23.72
C ALA A 190 24.61 29.19 -25.23
N GLY A 191 23.65 28.86 -26.10
CA GLY A 191 23.82 28.85 -27.55
C GLY A 191 23.09 29.93 -28.34
N ASP A 192 22.53 30.97 -27.71
CA ASP A 192 21.71 31.97 -28.43
C ASP A 192 22.54 33.20 -28.88
N HIS A 193 23.42 32.98 -29.86
CA HIS A 193 23.92 34.08 -30.68
C HIS A 193 22.84 34.47 -31.71
N ARG A 194 22.13 35.55 -31.34
CA ARG A 194 21.16 36.29 -32.16
C ARG A 194 21.55 36.37 -33.65
N ILE A 195 20.72 35.79 -34.51
CA ILE A 195 20.50 36.28 -35.87
C ILE A 195 19.02 36.70 -35.95
N GLY A 196 18.82 38.01 -36.03
CA GLY A 196 17.50 38.62 -36.01
C GLY A 196 16.69 38.33 -37.27
N LEU A 197 15.47 37.82 -37.08
CA LEU A 197 14.40 37.91 -38.06
C LEU A 197 13.19 38.59 -37.41
N ARG A 198 12.79 39.72 -38.00
CA ARG A 198 11.68 40.55 -37.51
C ARG A 198 10.34 39.81 -37.65
N PRO A 199 9.41 39.92 -36.68
CA PRO A 199 8.09 39.30 -36.80
C PRO A 199 7.16 40.14 -37.66
N ASN A 200 6.50 39.48 -38.61
CA ASN A 200 5.45 40.06 -39.44
C ASN A 200 4.14 40.15 -38.63
N ARG A 201 3.58 41.36 -38.49
CA ARG A 201 2.33 41.64 -37.75
C ARG A 201 1.13 41.16 -38.58
N ILE A 202 0.41 40.14 -38.10
CA ILE A 202 -0.97 39.85 -38.54
C ILE A 202 -1.91 40.13 -37.37
N ARG A 203 -2.73 41.19 -37.49
CA ARG A 203 -3.82 41.50 -36.57
C ARG A 203 -4.93 40.45 -36.73
N ARG A 204 -5.20 39.65 -35.70
CA ARG A 204 -6.47 38.90 -35.57
C ARG A 204 -7.46 39.74 -34.78
N ARG A 205 -8.63 40.00 -35.39
CA ARG A 205 -9.81 40.60 -34.76
C ARG A 205 -10.34 39.69 -33.65
N ALA A 206 -10.74 40.27 -32.53
CA ALA A 206 -11.40 39.59 -31.44
C ALA A 206 -12.86 39.23 -31.81
N HIS A 207 -13.27 38.00 -31.53
CA HIS A 207 -14.67 37.59 -31.49
C HIS A 207 -15.12 37.50 -30.01
N PRO A 208 -16.35 37.94 -29.67
CA PRO A 208 -16.84 37.91 -28.30
C PRO A 208 -17.16 36.49 -27.84
N ARG A 209 -16.85 36.19 -26.57
CA ARG A 209 -17.15 34.94 -25.88
C ARG A 209 -18.67 34.81 -25.69
N ARG A 210 -19.25 33.69 -26.15
CA ARG A 210 -20.60 33.25 -25.80
C ARG A 210 -20.57 32.69 -24.37
N ALA A 211 -21.49 33.13 -23.52
CA ALA A 211 -21.68 32.60 -22.18
C ALA A 211 -22.21 31.15 -22.24
N VAL A 212 -21.67 30.29 -21.38
CA VAL A 212 -22.18 28.92 -21.14
C VAL A 212 -23.15 28.98 -19.95
N PRO A 213 -24.34 28.36 -20.00
CA PRO A 213 -25.29 28.39 -18.88
C PRO A 213 -24.85 27.50 -17.72
N ASP A 214 -25.11 27.98 -16.50
CA ASP A 214 -24.86 27.31 -15.22
C ASP A 214 -25.86 26.15 -14.98
N PRO A 215 -25.40 24.90 -14.73
CA PRO A 215 -26.27 23.75 -14.52
C PRO A 215 -26.89 23.66 -13.11
N TYR A 216 -26.71 24.64 -12.21
CA TYR A 216 -27.17 24.52 -10.80
C TYR A 216 -28.41 25.32 -10.41
N ARG A 217 -29.26 25.77 -11.35
CA ARG A 217 -30.54 26.41 -11.00
C ARG A 217 -31.59 25.37 -10.59
N ARG A 218 -31.57 24.98 -9.30
CA ARG A 218 -32.59 24.14 -8.65
C ARG A 218 -33.97 24.81 -8.71
N ALA A 219 -34.98 24.07 -9.18
CA ALA A 219 -36.38 24.40 -9.04
C ALA A 219 -36.88 23.99 -7.65
N HIS A 220 -37.39 24.94 -6.86
CA HIS A 220 -38.21 24.67 -5.69
C HIS A 220 -39.66 24.42 -6.12
N PRO A 221 -40.36 23.40 -5.60
CA PRO A 221 -41.79 23.27 -5.81
C PRO A 221 -42.54 24.25 -4.89
N ARG A 222 -43.45 25.04 -5.46
CA ARG A 222 -44.47 25.76 -4.70
C ARG A 222 -45.66 24.83 -4.46
N ARG A 223 -46.28 25.07 -3.30
CA ARG A 223 -47.51 24.47 -2.77
C ARG A 223 -48.63 24.35 -3.79
#